data_AF-A0A1C7LW81-F1
#
_entry.id   AF-A0A1C7LW81-F1
#
_cell.length_a   1.000
_cell.length_b   1.000
_cell.length_c   1.000
_cell.angle_alpha   90.00
_cell.angle_beta   90.00
_cell.angle_gamma   90.00
#
_symmetry.space_group_name_H-M   'P 1'
#
loop_
_entity.id
_entity.type
_entity.pdbx_description
1 polymer ?
#
loop_
_entity_poly.entity_id
_entity_poly.type
_entity_poly.pdbx_seq_one_letter_code
_entity_poly.pdbx_strand_id
1 'polypeptide(L)'
;MPQNEYIEEHIKRHGRRLDYYERKRKREARAVHRSSATAQKAFGLKAKLLHAKRHAEKVQLKKTLKAHDERNVKQKDSSSVPDGALPTYLLDREGQKDAKALSTAIKEKRKDKAAKYAVPLPKVRGIAEDEMFKVMRTGKSKKKAWKRMVTKATFVGEGFTRKPVKMERFIRPMALRYKKANVTHPDLKATFQLQILGVKKNPQSPMYTQLGVLTKGTVIEVNVSELGMVTTGGKVVFGKYAQVTNNPENDGCINAVLPAALMSDSTTSLSTSGPVNRHAPTPVERQRAQLEKLLKDPAKPAYVPPPPKEKALRAPREMMKNVQGSSAGAGSGEFHVYKASRRREYERLKMMDEKSQQEAEANEFESKKRQWEEQAEAKTSKNRAKRQKKKERAKGKGSEKEGGAGSGSSGDVPDMPLKKRRLVSGKELVFRRPGEESDEDDEEVGPAPLDSSGSFAPPSDVVTAPVIDAPRITIIEDD
;
A
#
# COMPACT_ATOMS: atom_id res chain seq x y z
N MET A 1 17.67 9.07 61.51
CA MET A 1 17.25 9.67 60.21
C MET A 1 17.01 11.14 60.45
N PRO A 2 17.36 12.05 59.52
CA PRO A 2 16.96 13.44 59.67
C PRO A 2 15.42 13.52 59.68
N GLN A 3 14.89 14.34 60.59
CA GLN A 3 13.46 14.46 60.84
C GLN A 3 12.86 15.48 59.85
N ASN A 4 11.69 15.16 59.29
CA ASN A 4 10.91 16.02 58.39
C ASN A 4 11.63 16.43 57.08
N GLU A 5 11.02 17.36 56.32
CA GLU A 5 11.57 17.97 55.09
C GLU A 5 12.56 19.10 55.41
N TYR A 6 13.55 18.81 56.25
CA TYR A 6 14.50 19.80 56.77
C TYR A 6 15.23 20.61 55.67
N ILE A 7 15.42 20.06 54.46
CA ILE A 7 16.00 20.78 53.31
C ILE A 7 15.06 21.85 52.78
N GLU A 8 13.76 21.56 52.68
CA GLU A 8 12.78 22.55 52.24
C GLU A 8 12.59 23.64 53.28
N GLU A 9 12.54 23.26 54.56
CA GLU A 9 12.50 24.21 55.67
C GLU A 9 13.74 25.11 55.67
N HIS A 10 14.93 24.55 55.45
CA HIS A 10 16.15 25.33 55.32
C HIS A 10 16.09 26.30 54.13
N ILE A 11 15.55 25.88 52.97
CA ILE A 11 15.35 26.77 51.82
C ILE A 11 14.33 27.87 52.13
N LYS A 12 13.26 27.59 52.88
CA LYS A 12 12.25 28.57 53.30
C LYS A 12 12.84 29.60 54.28
N ARG A 13 13.68 29.15 55.24
CA ARG A 13 14.28 29.99 56.28
C ARG A 13 15.49 30.80 55.81
N HIS A 14 16.38 30.18 55.05
CA HIS A 14 17.69 30.76 54.66
C HIS A 14 17.80 31.04 53.15
N GLY A 15 16.77 30.69 52.37
CA GLY A 15 16.79 30.83 50.93
C GLY A 15 17.65 29.77 50.24
N ARG A 16 17.83 29.95 48.91
CA ARG A 16 18.81 29.19 48.13
C ARG A 16 20.10 30.01 48.05
N ARG A 17 21.20 29.36 47.64
CA ARG A 17 22.44 30.07 47.27
C ARG A 17 22.12 31.24 46.32
N LEU A 18 22.76 32.38 46.56
CA LEU A 18 22.55 33.61 45.78
C LEU A 18 22.69 33.40 44.27
N ASP A 19 23.62 32.54 43.86
CA ASP A 19 23.90 32.22 42.45
C ASP A 19 23.08 31.05 41.87
N TYR A 20 22.14 30.48 42.64
CA TYR A 20 21.37 29.31 42.23
C TYR A 20 20.57 29.55 40.95
N TYR A 21 19.83 30.65 40.89
CA TYR A 21 18.97 30.98 39.75
C TYR A 21 19.78 31.31 38.51
N GLU A 22 20.89 32.03 38.66
CA GLU A 22 21.80 32.32 37.54
C GLU A 22 22.43 31.04 36.97
N ARG A 23 22.90 30.14 37.84
CA ARG A 23 23.47 28.84 37.44
C ARG A 23 22.43 27.96 36.76
N LYS A 24 21.19 27.92 37.27
CA LYS A 24 20.09 27.14 36.69
C LYS A 24 19.74 27.65 35.29
N ARG A 25 19.52 28.97 35.14
CA ARG A 25 19.28 29.63 33.84
C ARG A 25 20.40 29.34 32.83
N LYS A 26 21.67 29.53 33.24
CA LYS A 26 22.85 29.25 32.39
C LYS A 26 22.99 27.76 32.05
N ARG A 27 22.48 26.84 32.88
CA ARG A 27 22.49 25.40 32.61
C ARG A 27 21.43 25.02 31.59
N GLU A 28 20.22 25.55 31.73
CA GLU A 28 19.11 25.31 30.79
C GLU A 28 19.42 25.86 29.40
N ALA A 29 19.93 27.10 29.31
CA ALA A 29 20.36 27.67 28.03
C ALA A 29 21.46 26.84 27.34
N ARG A 30 22.46 26.34 28.09
CA ARG A 30 23.53 25.49 27.55
C ARG A 30 23.08 24.06 27.24
N ALA A 31 21.93 23.61 27.74
CA ALA A 31 21.48 22.23 27.56
C ALA A 31 21.22 21.91 26.09
N VAL A 32 20.71 22.87 25.30
CA VAL A 32 20.45 22.69 23.86
C VAL A 32 21.74 22.38 23.12
N HIS A 33 22.77 23.23 23.27
CA HIS A 33 24.08 23.04 22.64
C HIS A 33 24.77 21.77 23.13
N ARG A 34 24.75 21.52 24.45
CA ARG A 34 25.32 20.29 25.02
C ARG A 34 24.66 19.05 24.44
N SER A 35 23.34 19.07 24.26
CA SER A 35 22.61 17.92 23.75
C SER A 35 22.92 17.63 22.28
N SER A 36 23.08 18.67 21.46
CA SER A 36 23.53 18.53 20.07
C SER A 36 24.95 18.00 20.00
N ALA A 37 25.88 18.59 20.76
CA ALA A 37 27.26 18.14 20.83
C ALA A 37 27.39 16.71 21.34
N THR A 38 26.57 16.31 22.32
CA THR A 38 26.54 14.93 22.84
C THR A 38 26.01 13.97 21.79
N ALA A 39 24.99 14.37 21.02
CA ALA A 39 24.46 13.53 19.94
C ALA A 39 25.49 13.31 18.82
N GLN A 40 26.29 14.32 18.47
CA GLN A 40 27.34 14.21 17.44
C GLN A 40 28.57 13.44 17.93
N LYS A 41 28.94 13.58 19.21
CA LYS A 41 30.16 12.97 19.77
C LYS A 41 29.94 11.59 20.37
N ALA A 42 28.70 11.22 20.72
CA ALA A 42 28.42 9.89 21.25
C ALA A 42 28.66 8.84 20.16
N PHE A 43 29.35 7.76 20.51
CA PHE A 43 29.59 6.63 19.62
C PHE A 43 29.06 5.31 20.21
N GLY A 44 28.84 4.32 19.36
CA GLY A 44 28.46 2.96 19.75
C GLY A 44 27.10 2.86 20.45
N LEU A 45 27.01 2.01 21.48
CA LEU A 45 25.77 1.77 22.21
C LEU A 45 25.21 3.04 22.88
N LYS A 46 26.10 3.91 23.37
CA LYS A 46 25.71 5.17 24.01
C LYS A 46 24.97 6.09 23.05
N ALA A 47 25.40 6.16 21.78
CA ALA A 47 24.71 6.91 20.74
C ALA A 47 23.32 6.31 20.46
N LYS A 48 23.24 4.98 20.30
CA LYS A 48 21.98 4.27 20.05
C LYS A 48 20.95 4.52 21.15
N LEU A 49 21.36 4.42 22.42
CA LEU A 49 20.48 4.70 23.56
C LEU A 49 20.04 6.16 23.62
N LEU A 50 20.95 7.10 23.32
CA LEU A 50 20.63 8.53 23.25
C LEU A 50 19.59 8.80 22.18
N HIS A 51 19.77 8.29 20.96
CA HIS A 51 18.82 8.48 19.86
C HIS A 51 17.47 7.83 20.15
N ALA A 52 17.45 6.62 20.73
CA ALA A 52 16.21 5.96 21.15
C ALA A 52 15.44 6.79 22.18
N LYS A 53 16.14 7.31 23.19
CA LYS A 53 15.55 8.21 24.20
C LYS A 53 15.01 9.49 23.57
N ARG A 54 15.78 10.14 22.70
CA ARG A 54 15.35 11.36 22.00
C ARG A 54 14.15 11.12 21.09
N HIS A 55 14.08 9.97 20.43
CA HIS A 55 12.92 9.59 19.63
C HIS A 55 11.67 9.43 20.50
N ALA A 56 11.77 8.75 21.65
CA ALA A 56 10.67 8.61 22.60
C ALA A 56 10.19 9.98 23.14
N GLU A 57 11.11 10.87 23.52
CA GLU A 57 10.80 12.25 23.96
C GLU A 57 10.04 13.03 22.89
N LYS A 58 10.50 12.96 21.62
CA LYS A 58 9.82 13.62 20.49
C LYS A 58 8.42 13.06 20.25
N VAL A 59 8.24 11.74 20.31
CA VAL A 59 6.94 11.11 20.14
C VAL A 59 6.00 11.51 21.28
N GLN A 60 6.47 11.54 22.51
CA GLN A 60 5.67 11.97 23.66
C GLN A 60 5.23 13.43 23.50
N LEU A 61 6.15 14.33 23.16
CA LEU A 61 5.83 15.75 22.94
C LEU A 61 4.85 15.96 21.79
N LYS A 62 5.01 15.22 20.69
CA LYS A 62 4.04 15.24 19.58
C LYS A 62 2.65 14.78 20.02
N LYS A 63 2.56 13.71 20.82
CA LYS A 63 1.28 13.22 21.37
C LYS A 63 0.64 14.25 22.31
N THR A 64 1.42 14.91 23.16
CA THR A 64 0.89 15.93 24.08
C THR A 64 0.41 17.18 23.35
N LEU A 65 1.15 17.64 22.33
CA LEU A 65 0.72 18.76 21.49
C LEU A 65 -0.56 18.40 20.74
N LYS A 66 -0.60 17.23 20.09
CA LYS A 66 -1.80 16.75 19.39
C LYS A 66 -3.01 16.67 20.32
N ALA A 67 -2.86 16.10 21.51
CA ALA A 67 -3.95 16.02 22.49
C ALA A 67 -4.40 17.40 23.01
N HIS A 68 -3.49 18.37 23.10
CA HIS A 68 -3.81 19.74 23.47
C HIS A 68 -4.57 20.47 22.34
N ASP A 69 -4.13 20.31 21.10
CA ASP A 69 -4.77 20.89 19.91
C ASP A 69 -6.18 20.31 19.72
N GLU A 70 -6.34 18.99 19.86
CA GLU A 70 -7.63 18.30 19.81
C GLU A 70 -8.57 18.69 20.95
N ARG A 71 -8.03 19.05 22.13
CA ARG A 71 -8.86 19.58 23.23
C ARG A 71 -9.42 20.96 22.90
N ASN A 72 -8.61 21.80 22.27
CA ASN A 72 -9.00 23.18 21.94
C ASN A 72 -9.97 23.22 20.75
N VAL A 73 -9.87 22.26 19.84
CA VAL A 73 -10.83 22.06 18.77
C VAL A 73 -11.95 21.14 19.25
N LYS A 74 -13.06 21.71 19.72
CA LYS A 74 -14.31 20.94 19.86
C LYS A 74 -14.68 20.41 18.47
N GLN A 75 -14.33 19.17 18.17
CA GLN A 75 -14.90 18.49 17.03
C GLN A 75 -16.41 18.44 17.27
N LYS A 76 -17.16 19.08 16.38
CA LYS A 76 -18.61 19.01 16.41
C LYS A 76 -18.96 17.55 16.16
N ASP A 77 -19.52 16.87 17.16
CA ASP A 77 -20.07 15.54 16.98
C ASP A 77 -20.97 15.58 15.75
N SER A 78 -20.64 14.79 14.74
CA SER A 78 -21.51 14.61 13.59
C SER A 78 -22.77 13.91 14.11
N SER A 79 -23.79 14.68 14.46
CA SER A 79 -25.09 14.21 14.95
C SER A 79 -25.87 13.39 13.92
N SER A 80 -25.34 13.20 12.71
CA SER A 80 -25.81 12.20 11.77
C SER A 80 -25.18 10.86 12.13
N VAL A 81 -26.00 9.95 12.64
CA VAL A 81 -25.69 8.52 12.74
C VAL A 81 -24.96 8.10 11.45
N PRO A 82 -23.68 7.69 11.51
CA PRO A 82 -22.94 7.31 10.31
C PRO A 82 -23.68 6.16 9.62
N ASP A 83 -23.84 6.22 8.31
CA ASP A 83 -24.52 5.17 7.55
C ASP A 83 -23.77 3.84 7.78
N GLY A 84 -24.42 2.91 8.49
CA GLY A 84 -23.81 1.70 9.06
C GLY A 84 -23.56 1.74 10.57
N ALA A 85 -24.31 2.52 11.34
CA ALA A 85 -24.42 2.35 12.79
C ALA A 85 -24.99 0.97 13.12
N LEU A 86 -24.12 0.13 13.67
CA LEU A 86 -24.49 -1.18 14.15
C LEU A 86 -25.05 -1.05 15.57
N PRO A 87 -26.09 -1.80 15.94
CA PRO A 87 -26.48 -1.96 17.33
C PRO A 87 -25.28 -2.30 18.22
N THR A 88 -25.31 -1.93 19.50
CA THR A 88 -24.17 -2.08 20.43
C THR A 88 -23.58 -3.49 20.45
N TYR A 89 -24.43 -4.52 20.33
CA TYR A 89 -24.04 -5.93 20.28
C TYR A 89 -23.41 -6.39 18.94
N LEU A 90 -23.36 -5.52 17.93
CA LEU A 90 -22.76 -5.74 16.62
C LEU A 90 -21.55 -4.83 16.35
N LEU A 91 -21.26 -3.86 17.22
CA LEU A 91 -20.12 -2.94 17.06
C LEU A 91 -18.76 -3.67 17.06
N ASP A 92 -18.62 -4.70 17.90
CA ASP A 92 -17.38 -5.46 18.08
C ASP A 92 -17.26 -6.70 17.17
N ARG A 93 -18.33 -7.01 16.43
CA ARG A 93 -18.29 -8.04 15.38
C ARG A 93 -17.95 -7.32 14.09
N GLU A 94 -16.71 -7.47 13.61
CA GLU A 94 -16.28 -6.89 12.33
C GLU A 94 -17.31 -7.21 11.23
N GLY A 95 -18.17 -6.22 10.96
CA GLY A 95 -19.22 -6.33 9.98
C GLY A 95 -18.59 -6.34 8.61
N GLN A 96 -18.64 -7.49 7.95
CA GLN A 96 -18.26 -7.66 6.55
C GLN A 96 -19.26 -6.86 5.69
N LYS A 97 -19.03 -5.54 5.60
CA LYS A 97 -19.76 -4.64 4.73
C LYS A 97 -19.32 -4.95 3.31
N ASP A 98 -20.18 -5.60 2.52
CA ASP A 98 -20.28 -5.41 1.07
C ASP A 98 -21.39 -6.32 0.49
N ALA A 99 -22.54 -5.75 0.16
CA ALA A 99 -23.62 -6.47 -0.51
C ALA A 99 -23.22 -6.99 -1.91
N LYS A 100 -22.19 -6.41 -2.53
CA LYS A 100 -21.55 -6.91 -3.76
C LYS A 100 -20.53 -8.02 -3.51
N ALA A 101 -19.99 -8.14 -2.30
CA ALA A 101 -19.15 -9.27 -1.91
C ALA A 101 -19.97 -10.52 -1.62
N LEU A 102 -21.28 -10.43 -1.30
CA LEU A 102 -22.11 -11.61 -1.00
C LEU A 102 -22.23 -12.59 -2.17
N SER A 103 -22.30 -12.12 -3.43
CA SER A 103 -22.40 -12.99 -4.60
C SER A 103 -21.06 -13.62 -4.99
N THR A 104 -19.96 -12.89 -4.82
CA THR A 104 -18.59 -13.40 -4.96
C THR A 104 -18.22 -14.35 -3.81
N ALA A 105 -18.69 -14.03 -2.60
CA ALA A 105 -18.54 -14.81 -1.37
C ALA A 105 -19.35 -16.11 -1.39
N ILE A 106 -20.38 -16.29 -2.21
CA ILE A 106 -21.03 -17.61 -2.36
C ILE A 106 -20.13 -18.57 -3.15
N LYS A 107 -19.38 -18.06 -4.14
CA LYS A 107 -18.36 -18.84 -4.88
C LYS A 107 -17.10 -19.04 -4.04
N GLU A 108 -16.67 -18.04 -3.27
CA GLU A 108 -15.59 -18.16 -2.28
C GLU A 108 -15.97 -19.05 -1.10
N LYS A 109 -17.21 -19.01 -0.57
CA LYS A 109 -17.70 -19.90 0.52
C LYS A 109 -17.58 -21.39 0.21
N ARG A 110 -17.57 -21.80 -1.07
CA ARG A 110 -17.29 -23.19 -1.46
C ARG A 110 -15.79 -23.53 -1.38
N LYS A 111 -14.89 -22.57 -1.62
CA LYS A 111 -13.43 -22.68 -1.37
C LYS A 111 -13.06 -22.44 0.11
N ASP A 112 -13.82 -21.62 0.83
CA ASP A 112 -13.57 -21.20 2.21
C ASP A 112 -14.06 -22.17 3.27
N LYS A 113 -14.87 -23.20 2.93
CA LYS A 113 -15.18 -24.25 3.92
C LYS A 113 -13.90 -24.87 4.47
N ALA A 114 -12.85 -25.02 3.66
CA ALA A 114 -11.54 -25.47 4.14
C ALA A 114 -10.77 -24.36 4.89
N ALA A 115 -10.88 -23.10 4.46
CA ALA A 115 -10.20 -21.96 5.10
C ALA A 115 -10.80 -21.60 6.47
N LYS A 116 -12.11 -21.84 6.67
CA LYS A 116 -12.83 -21.56 7.91
C LYS A 116 -12.39 -22.45 9.07
N TYR A 117 -11.98 -23.68 8.77
CA TYR A 117 -11.40 -24.61 9.74
C TYR A 117 -9.87 -24.67 9.65
N ALA A 118 -9.24 -23.72 8.94
CA ALA A 118 -7.80 -23.67 8.86
C ALA A 118 -7.23 -23.24 10.22
N VAL A 119 -6.28 -24.03 10.70
CA VAL A 119 -5.50 -23.71 11.89
C VAL A 119 -4.66 -22.44 11.60
N PRO A 120 -4.46 -21.51 12.56
CA PRO A 120 -3.79 -20.22 12.30
C PRO A 120 -2.44 -20.29 11.56
N LEU A 121 -1.67 -21.37 11.77
CA LEU A 121 -0.43 -21.66 11.05
C LEU A 121 -0.61 -22.95 10.22
N PRO A 122 -1.09 -22.88 8.97
CA PRO A 122 -1.33 -24.07 8.15
C PRO A 122 -0.04 -24.67 7.60
N LYS A 123 0.95 -23.82 7.27
CA LYS A 123 2.26 -24.24 6.76
C LYS A 123 3.35 -23.70 7.66
N VAL A 124 4.21 -24.60 8.14
CA VAL A 124 5.36 -24.28 8.98
C VAL A 124 6.64 -24.70 8.28
N ARG A 125 7.75 -24.04 8.62
CA ARG A 125 9.09 -24.44 8.19
C ARG A 125 9.34 -25.92 8.51
N GLY A 126 9.81 -26.67 7.51
CA GLY A 126 10.32 -28.02 7.70
C GLY A 126 11.59 -27.98 8.55
N ILE A 127 11.68 -28.86 9.54
CA ILE A 127 12.89 -29.05 10.35
C ILE A 127 13.53 -30.35 9.89
N ALA A 128 14.83 -30.29 9.62
CA ALA A 128 15.62 -31.46 9.26
C ALA A 128 15.91 -32.32 10.50
N GLU A 129 16.09 -33.63 10.30
CA GLU A 129 16.21 -34.58 11.41
C GLU A 129 17.47 -34.36 12.27
N ASP A 130 18.54 -33.84 11.67
CA ASP A 130 19.81 -33.48 12.30
C ASP A 130 19.67 -32.32 13.30
N GLU A 131 18.82 -31.34 13.00
CA GLU A 131 18.48 -30.23 13.90
C GLU A 131 17.70 -30.72 15.13
N MET A 132 16.85 -31.74 14.94
CA MET A 132 15.99 -32.26 16.00
C MET A 132 16.68 -33.32 16.88
N PHE A 133 17.58 -34.11 16.31
CA PHE A 133 18.25 -35.21 17.00
C PHE A 133 19.76 -35.01 17.08
N LYS A 134 20.26 -34.76 18.30
CA LYS A 134 21.69 -34.81 18.59
C LYS A 134 22.16 -36.26 18.71
N VAL A 135 23.21 -36.61 17.98
CA VAL A 135 23.85 -37.93 18.05
C VAL A 135 24.58 -38.11 19.39
N MET A 136 24.25 -39.17 20.13
CA MET A 136 24.92 -39.51 21.39
C MET A 136 25.83 -40.73 21.21
N ARG A 137 27.13 -40.53 21.46
CA ARG A 137 28.15 -41.59 21.40
C ARG A 137 28.30 -42.29 22.76
N THR A 138 28.44 -43.61 22.75
CA THR A 138 28.47 -44.48 23.94
C THR A 138 29.68 -45.42 23.94
N GLY A 139 30.06 -45.91 25.12
CA GLY A 139 31.23 -46.77 25.35
C GLY A 139 32.50 -45.98 25.68
N LYS A 140 33.51 -46.65 26.26
CA LYS A 140 34.78 -46.02 26.67
C LYS A 140 35.46 -45.27 25.51
N SER A 141 35.49 -45.88 24.32
CA SER A 141 36.07 -45.30 23.09
C SER A 141 35.09 -44.45 22.26
N LYS A 142 33.85 -44.26 22.70
CA LYS A 142 32.81 -43.47 22.01
C LYS A 142 32.53 -43.85 20.54
N LYS A 143 32.83 -45.08 20.12
CA LYS A 143 32.60 -45.54 18.73
C LYS A 143 31.13 -45.82 18.40
N LYS A 144 30.27 -46.07 19.39
CA LYS A 144 28.86 -46.47 19.17
C LYS A 144 27.92 -45.27 19.20
N ALA A 145 27.25 -44.95 18.08
CA ALA A 145 26.43 -43.74 17.90
C ALA A 145 24.92 -44.02 17.67
N TRP A 146 24.38 -45.08 18.27
CA TRP A 146 23.00 -45.54 18.04
C TRP A 146 21.93 -44.73 18.79
N LYS A 147 22.33 -43.95 19.80
CA LYS A 147 21.42 -43.11 20.60
C LYS A 147 21.20 -41.74 19.97
N ARG A 148 19.99 -41.20 20.13
CA ARG A 148 19.57 -39.89 19.64
C ARG A 148 18.95 -39.11 20.79
N MET A 149 19.42 -37.90 21.05
CA MET A 149 18.86 -36.98 22.03
C MET A 149 17.98 -35.95 21.33
N VAL A 150 16.75 -35.78 21.78
CA VAL A 150 15.85 -34.74 21.29
C VAL A 150 16.32 -33.39 21.83
N THR A 151 16.54 -32.42 20.93
CA THR A 151 17.00 -31.06 21.25
C THR A 151 15.86 -30.06 21.43
N LYS A 152 14.67 -30.40 20.93
CA LYS A 152 13.47 -29.55 20.98
C LYS A 152 12.65 -29.79 22.25
N ALA A 153 11.75 -28.87 22.55
CA ALA A 153 10.78 -29.01 23.63
C ALA A 153 9.92 -30.26 23.42
N THR A 154 9.59 -30.94 24.52
CA THR A 154 8.80 -32.18 24.51
C THR A 154 7.72 -32.14 25.57
N PHE A 155 6.56 -32.70 25.25
CA PHE A 155 5.56 -33.11 26.21
C PHE A 155 5.74 -34.59 26.51
N VAL A 156 5.57 -34.92 27.78
CA VAL A 156 5.67 -36.28 28.29
C VAL A 156 4.50 -36.46 29.25
N GLY A 157 3.65 -37.44 28.98
CA GLY A 157 2.46 -37.70 29.80
C GLY A 157 2.78 -38.01 31.27
N GLU A 158 1.79 -37.87 32.13
CA GLU A 158 1.95 -37.93 33.59
C GLU A 158 2.51 -39.28 34.09
N GLY A 159 2.14 -40.38 33.43
CA GLY A 159 2.63 -41.73 33.75
C GLY A 159 3.99 -42.12 33.14
N PHE A 160 4.82 -41.16 32.71
CA PHE A 160 6.07 -41.51 32.03
C PHE A 160 7.16 -42.01 32.97
N THR A 161 7.53 -43.27 32.77
CA THR A 161 8.75 -43.88 33.31
C THR A 161 9.82 -43.98 32.21
N ARG A 162 11.08 -43.70 32.56
CA ARG A 162 12.18 -43.84 31.60
C ARG A 162 12.44 -45.31 31.32
N LYS A 163 12.61 -45.67 30.05
CA LYS A 163 13.07 -47.00 29.66
C LYS A 163 14.48 -47.25 30.20
N PRO A 164 14.85 -48.51 30.50
CA PRO A 164 16.22 -48.86 30.86
C PRO A 164 17.24 -48.33 29.86
N VAL A 165 18.39 -47.85 30.33
CA VAL A 165 19.40 -47.15 29.53
C VAL A 165 19.87 -47.96 28.31
N LYS A 166 19.85 -49.29 28.39
CA LYS A 166 20.25 -50.18 27.30
C LYS A 166 19.21 -50.26 26.17
N MET A 167 17.93 -50.05 26.47
CA MET A 167 16.81 -50.09 25.51
C MET A 167 16.38 -48.69 25.03
N GLU A 168 16.79 -47.62 25.73
CA GLU A 168 16.49 -46.23 25.37
C GLU A 168 17.34 -45.77 24.17
N ARG A 169 16.71 -45.68 22.99
CA ARG A 169 17.30 -45.09 21.77
C ARG A 169 17.09 -43.58 21.69
N PHE A 170 15.87 -43.11 21.91
CA PHE A 170 15.49 -41.69 21.88
C PHE A 170 15.44 -41.14 23.31
N ILE A 171 16.32 -40.19 23.61
CA ILE A 171 16.45 -39.56 24.91
C ILE A 171 15.70 -38.22 24.88
N ARG A 172 14.70 -38.07 25.74
CA ARG A 172 13.98 -36.80 25.98
C ARG A 172 14.46 -36.21 27.32
N PRO A 173 15.37 -35.23 27.35
CA PRO A 173 15.95 -34.73 28.60
C PRO A 173 14.91 -34.01 29.45
N MET A 174 15.02 -34.11 30.79
CA MET A 174 14.02 -33.56 31.72
C MET A 174 13.86 -32.04 31.62
N ALA A 175 14.94 -31.31 31.36
CA ALA A 175 14.91 -29.85 31.23
C ALA A 175 14.05 -29.36 30.05
N LEU A 176 13.86 -30.20 29.03
CA LEU A 176 13.04 -29.88 27.85
C LEU A 176 11.63 -30.49 27.93
N ARG A 177 11.22 -30.99 29.11
CA ARG A 177 9.88 -31.57 29.31
C ARG A 177 8.95 -30.51 29.90
N TYR A 178 7.96 -30.14 29.12
CA TYR A 178 6.95 -29.17 29.51
C TYR A 178 5.65 -29.88 29.90
N LYS A 179 4.96 -29.31 30.89
CA LYS A 179 3.63 -29.78 31.35
C LYS A 179 2.53 -28.76 31.14
N LYS A 180 2.87 -27.48 30.98
CA LYS A 180 1.93 -26.36 30.83
C LYS A 180 2.29 -25.54 29.59
N ALA A 181 1.30 -24.89 28.99
CA ALA A 181 1.44 -23.96 27.89
C ALA A 181 0.71 -22.64 28.22
N ASN A 182 1.24 -21.54 27.68
CA ASN A 182 0.59 -20.24 27.72
C ASN A 182 -0.35 -20.13 26.52
N VAL A 183 -1.65 -20.28 26.76
CA VAL A 183 -2.68 -20.36 25.74
C VAL A 183 -3.46 -19.05 25.66
N THR A 184 -3.50 -18.45 24.48
CA THR A 184 -4.26 -17.22 24.21
C THR A 184 -5.62 -17.55 23.61
N HIS A 185 -6.68 -16.95 24.15
CA HIS A 185 -8.01 -16.98 23.54
C HIS A 185 -8.19 -15.74 22.66
N PRO A 186 -8.40 -15.88 21.33
CA PRO A 186 -8.49 -14.74 20.43
C PRO A 186 -9.67 -13.81 20.74
N ASP A 187 -10.84 -14.38 21.09
CA ASP A 187 -12.04 -13.55 21.35
C ASP A 187 -11.97 -12.79 22.68
N LEU A 188 -11.51 -13.44 23.76
CA LEU A 188 -11.37 -12.80 25.08
C LEU A 188 -10.12 -11.91 25.17
N LYS A 189 -9.18 -12.02 24.22
CA LYS A 189 -7.87 -11.33 24.23
C LYS A 189 -7.11 -11.52 25.55
N ALA A 190 -7.30 -12.68 26.18
CA ALA A 190 -6.70 -13.06 27.45
C ALA A 190 -5.84 -14.31 27.30
N THR A 191 -4.84 -14.44 28.17
CA THR A 191 -3.87 -15.54 28.18
C THR A 191 -3.97 -16.34 29.46
N PHE A 192 -3.96 -17.67 29.35
CA PHE A 192 -4.11 -18.59 30.47
C PHE A 192 -2.99 -19.62 30.46
N GLN A 193 -2.47 -19.98 31.63
CA GLN A 193 -1.42 -20.99 31.77
C GLN A 193 -2.04 -22.37 31.99
N LEU A 194 -2.42 -23.01 30.89
CA LEU A 194 -3.18 -24.26 30.89
C LEU A 194 -2.26 -25.49 30.89
N GLN A 195 -2.72 -26.58 31.49
CA GLN A 195 -2.02 -27.87 31.46
C GLN A 195 -2.14 -28.52 30.07
N ILE A 196 -1.05 -29.11 29.58
CA ILE A 196 -1.05 -29.89 28.35
C ILE A 196 -1.52 -31.29 28.69
N LEU A 197 -2.55 -31.77 28.00
CA LEU A 197 -3.08 -33.12 28.13
C LEU A 197 -2.37 -34.07 27.17
N GLY A 198 -2.11 -33.61 25.94
CA GLY A 198 -1.52 -34.44 24.90
C GLY A 198 -1.03 -33.66 23.69
N VAL A 199 -0.24 -34.33 22.85
CA VAL A 199 0.18 -33.83 21.54
C VAL A 199 -0.62 -34.57 20.47
N LYS A 200 -1.46 -33.85 19.72
CA LYS A 200 -2.35 -34.47 18.75
C LYS A 200 -1.71 -34.59 17.37
N LYS A 201 -1.01 -33.54 16.93
CA LYS A 201 -0.40 -33.51 15.59
C LYS A 201 0.81 -32.60 15.56
N ASN A 202 1.95 -33.16 15.17
CA ASN A 202 3.12 -32.38 14.75
C ASN A 202 3.12 -32.27 13.21
N PRO A 203 3.25 -31.06 12.62
CA PRO A 203 3.17 -30.87 11.17
C PRO A 203 4.33 -31.50 10.38
N GLN A 204 5.44 -31.86 11.01
CA GLN A 204 6.63 -32.35 10.32
C GLN A 204 6.63 -33.86 10.12
N SER A 205 6.31 -34.61 11.17
CA SER A 205 6.30 -36.08 11.13
C SER A 205 5.39 -36.67 12.21
N PRO A 206 4.65 -37.76 11.90
CA PRO A 206 3.92 -38.54 12.89
C PRO A 206 4.82 -39.08 14.02
N MET A 207 6.08 -39.40 13.71
CA MET A 207 7.07 -39.85 14.70
C MET A 207 7.27 -38.80 15.80
N TYR A 208 7.24 -37.51 15.45
CA TYR A 208 7.44 -36.41 16.39
C TYR A 208 6.22 -36.22 17.28
N THR A 209 5.04 -36.54 16.76
CA THR A 209 3.80 -36.61 17.54
C THR A 209 3.90 -37.69 18.61
N GLN A 210 4.38 -38.89 18.26
CA GLN A 210 4.55 -40.00 19.22
C GLN A 210 5.63 -39.69 20.28
N LEU A 211 6.72 -39.02 19.87
CA LEU A 211 7.75 -38.54 20.80
C LEU A 211 7.28 -37.33 21.63
N GLY A 212 6.12 -36.75 21.32
CA GLY A 212 5.59 -35.57 22.00
C GLY A 212 6.41 -34.30 21.74
N VAL A 213 7.07 -34.17 20.60
CA VAL A 213 7.88 -33.00 20.27
C VAL A 213 6.98 -31.81 19.98
N LEU A 214 7.29 -30.68 20.63
CA LEU A 214 6.57 -29.42 20.58
C LEU A 214 7.36 -28.43 19.74
N THR A 215 7.08 -28.38 18.44
CA THR A 215 7.61 -27.39 17.50
C THR A 215 6.52 -26.39 17.11
N LYS A 216 6.91 -25.29 16.47
CA LYS A 216 5.96 -24.33 15.90
C LYS A 216 4.92 -25.05 15.03
N GLY A 217 3.65 -24.71 15.21
CA GLY A 217 2.51 -25.30 14.52
C GLY A 217 2.05 -26.66 15.05
N THR A 218 2.69 -27.20 16.08
CA THR A 218 2.21 -28.41 16.75
C THR A 218 0.83 -28.16 17.36
N VAL A 219 -0.11 -29.07 17.11
CA VAL A 219 -1.44 -29.07 17.71
C VAL A 219 -1.39 -29.90 18.98
N ILE A 220 -1.67 -29.25 20.09
CA ILE A 220 -1.71 -29.81 21.43
C ILE A 220 -3.15 -29.79 21.96
N GLU A 221 -3.46 -30.71 22.85
CA GLU A 221 -4.68 -30.71 23.63
C GLU A 221 -4.38 -30.11 24.99
N VAL A 222 -5.14 -29.09 25.39
CA VAL A 222 -4.96 -28.36 26.64
C VAL A 222 -6.20 -28.44 27.50
N ASN A 223 -5.99 -28.47 28.82
CA ASN A 223 -7.07 -28.45 29.79
C ASN A 223 -7.69 -27.04 29.84
N VAL A 224 -8.98 -26.92 29.53
CA VAL A 224 -9.72 -25.64 29.51
C VAL A 224 -10.76 -25.55 30.63
N SER A 225 -10.67 -26.40 31.66
CA SER A 225 -11.59 -26.36 32.81
C SER A 225 -11.64 -24.99 33.49
N GLU A 226 -10.50 -24.28 33.55
CA GLU A 226 -10.40 -22.93 34.12
C GLU A 226 -11.16 -21.86 33.31
N LEU A 227 -11.46 -22.11 32.04
CA LEU A 227 -12.21 -21.20 31.18
C LEU A 227 -13.74 -21.34 31.36
N GLY A 228 -14.20 -22.37 32.05
CA GLY A 228 -15.63 -22.60 32.29
C GLY A 228 -16.44 -22.80 30.99
N MET A 229 -15.83 -23.36 29.93
CA MET A 229 -16.52 -23.58 28.67
C MET A 229 -17.56 -24.69 28.82
N VAL A 230 -18.81 -24.41 28.44
CA VAL A 230 -19.91 -25.38 28.49
C VAL A 230 -20.50 -25.53 27.08
N THR A 231 -20.77 -26.76 26.67
CA THR A 231 -21.47 -27.05 25.41
C THR A 231 -22.95 -26.67 25.53
N THR A 232 -23.66 -26.53 24.41
CA THR A 232 -25.11 -26.25 24.41
C THR A 232 -25.93 -27.31 25.17
N GLY A 233 -25.40 -28.53 25.31
CA GLY A 233 -25.99 -29.61 26.11
C GLY A 233 -25.61 -29.60 27.60
N GLY A 234 -25.05 -28.51 28.13
CA GLY A 234 -24.71 -28.38 29.55
C GLY A 234 -23.47 -29.16 30.01
N LYS A 235 -22.80 -29.89 29.12
CA LYS A 235 -21.56 -30.62 29.44
C LYS A 235 -20.38 -29.65 29.46
N VAL A 236 -19.60 -29.70 30.54
CA VAL A 236 -18.37 -28.92 30.70
C VAL A 236 -17.28 -29.46 29.78
N VAL A 237 -16.65 -28.56 29.02
CA VAL A 237 -15.51 -28.88 28.15
C VAL A 237 -14.25 -28.83 29.01
N PHE A 238 -13.55 -29.96 29.13
CA PHE A 238 -12.28 -30.04 29.85
C PHE A 238 -11.07 -30.00 28.91
N GLY A 239 -11.21 -30.39 27.64
CA GLY A 239 -10.11 -30.44 26.67
C GLY A 239 -10.42 -29.64 25.42
N LYS A 240 -9.46 -28.85 24.94
CA LYS A 240 -9.56 -28.15 23.64
C LYS A 240 -8.23 -28.20 22.91
N TYR A 241 -8.27 -28.22 21.59
CA TYR A 241 -7.07 -28.12 20.78
C TYR A 241 -6.53 -26.70 20.79
N ALA A 242 -5.22 -26.55 20.87
CA ALA A 242 -4.48 -25.31 20.72
C ALA A 242 -3.32 -25.52 19.76
N GLN A 243 -2.92 -24.48 19.03
CA GLN A 243 -1.76 -24.53 18.16
C GLN A 243 -0.60 -23.73 18.74
N VAL A 244 0.58 -24.35 18.86
CA VAL A 244 1.81 -23.67 19.27
C VAL A 244 2.24 -22.67 18.21
N THR A 245 2.48 -21.42 18.60
CA THR A 245 2.78 -20.31 17.67
C THR A 245 4.26 -19.91 17.64
N ASN A 246 4.99 -20.13 18.72
CA ASN A 246 6.41 -19.79 18.84
C ASN A 246 7.32 -21.01 18.59
N ASN A 247 8.64 -20.80 18.73
CA ASN A 247 9.65 -21.86 18.75
C ASN A 247 10.15 -22.02 20.20
N PRO A 248 9.61 -22.99 20.97
CA PRO A 248 9.86 -23.07 22.41
C PRO A 248 11.33 -23.25 22.80
N GLU A 249 12.16 -23.79 21.90
CA GLU A 249 13.58 -24.00 22.11
C GLU A 249 14.41 -22.71 22.29
N ASN A 250 13.93 -21.57 21.78
CA ASN A 250 14.63 -20.29 21.87
C ASN A 250 14.18 -19.46 23.08
N ASP A 251 12.90 -19.59 23.45
CA ASP A 251 12.25 -18.70 24.42
C ASP A 251 12.11 -19.35 25.81
N GLY A 252 12.14 -20.69 25.87
CA GLY A 252 11.86 -21.44 27.10
C GLY A 252 10.38 -21.49 27.48
N CYS A 253 9.49 -20.88 26.68
CA CYS A 253 8.04 -20.86 26.89
C CYS A 253 7.31 -21.52 25.73
N ILE A 254 6.17 -22.18 25.99
CA ILE A 254 5.27 -22.67 24.94
C ILE A 254 4.09 -21.73 24.86
N ASN A 255 4.07 -20.92 23.80
CA ASN A 255 2.95 -20.02 23.51
C ASN A 255 2.05 -20.68 22.47
N ALA A 256 0.76 -20.76 22.75
CA ALA A 256 -0.23 -21.38 21.88
C ALA A 256 -1.48 -20.51 21.77
N VAL A 257 -2.24 -20.73 20.70
CA VAL A 257 -3.51 -20.03 20.44
C VAL A 257 -4.61 -21.07 20.30
N LEU A 258 -5.75 -20.82 20.94
CA LEU A 258 -6.96 -21.60 20.68
C LEU A 258 -7.46 -21.25 19.27
N PRO A 259 -7.63 -22.22 18.36
CA PRO A 259 -8.19 -21.95 17.05
C PRO A 259 -9.60 -21.40 17.22
N ALA A 260 -9.86 -20.29 16.53
CA ALA A 260 -11.18 -19.67 16.44
C ALA A 260 -12.09 -20.50 15.50
N ALA A 261 -12.34 -21.75 15.87
CA ALA A 261 -13.42 -22.51 15.25
C ALA A 261 -14.68 -22.21 16.07
N LEU A 262 -15.58 -21.44 15.46
CA LEU A 262 -16.99 -21.37 15.86
C LEU A 262 -17.48 -22.78 16.17
N MET A 263 -18.13 -22.91 17.33
CA MET A 263 -18.78 -24.14 17.79
C MET A 263 -19.65 -24.74 16.68
N SER A 264 -19.17 -25.81 16.03
CA SER A 264 -19.98 -26.84 15.36
C SER A 264 -19.04 -27.83 14.65
N ASP A 265 -18.89 -29.02 15.23
CA ASP A 265 -18.42 -30.20 14.51
C ASP A 265 -19.46 -30.60 13.46
N SER A 266 -19.05 -30.73 12.21
CA SER A 266 -19.65 -31.68 11.26
C SER A 266 -18.73 -31.88 10.06
N THR A 267 -18.53 -33.15 9.74
CA THR A 267 -17.69 -33.71 8.68
C THR A 267 -18.23 -33.39 7.28
N THR A 268 -17.36 -33.39 6.25
CA THR A 268 -17.44 -34.22 5.01
C THR A 268 -16.91 -33.54 3.71
N SER A 269 -16.07 -34.32 3.01
CA SER A 269 -15.71 -34.46 1.56
C SER A 269 -15.04 -33.36 0.70
N LEU A 270 -13.98 -33.81 0.03
CA LEU A 270 -13.21 -33.25 -1.11
C LEU A 270 -14.07 -32.93 -2.37
N SER A 271 -13.65 -31.93 -3.16
CA SER A 271 -13.28 -32.11 -4.59
C SER A 271 -12.84 -30.83 -5.33
N THR A 272 -11.85 -31.06 -6.21
CA THR A 272 -11.40 -30.38 -7.46
C THR A 272 -11.03 -28.89 -7.51
N SER A 273 -9.74 -28.70 -7.79
CA SER A 273 -9.01 -27.48 -8.09
C SER A 273 -9.26 -26.94 -9.50
N GLY A 274 -9.56 -25.65 -9.60
CA GLY A 274 -9.28 -24.84 -10.80
C GLY A 274 -8.24 -23.77 -10.47
N PRO A 275 -7.32 -23.43 -11.38
CA PRO A 275 -6.21 -22.53 -11.10
C PRO A 275 -6.72 -21.11 -10.82
N VAL A 276 -6.15 -20.48 -9.79
CA VAL A 276 -6.47 -19.12 -9.36
C VAL A 276 -5.36 -18.23 -9.88
N ASN A 277 -5.59 -17.51 -10.98
CA ASN A 277 -4.65 -16.48 -11.43
C ASN A 277 -4.65 -15.34 -10.42
N ARG A 278 -3.52 -15.16 -9.73
CA ARG A 278 -3.31 -14.18 -8.65
C ARG A 278 -2.76 -12.85 -9.16
N HIS A 279 -3.04 -12.47 -10.40
CA HIS A 279 -2.44 -11.28 -11.03
C HIS A 279 -3.53 -10.25 -11.34
N ALA A 280 -3.16 -8.97 -11.26
CA ALA A 280 -4.07 -7.89 -11.64
C ALA A 280 -4.48 -8.08 -13.11
N PRO A 281 -5.79 -8.06 -13.43
CA PRO A 281 -6.24 -8.39 -14.76
C PRO A 281 -5.68 -7.41 -15.76
N THR A 282 -5.09 -7.96 -16.83
CA THR A 282 -4.57 -7.19 -17.95
C THR A 282 -5.70 -6.38 -18.62
N PRO A 283 -5.39 -5.31 -19.36
CA PRO A 283 -6.41 -4.51 -20.03
C PRO A 283 -7.35 -5.36 -20.91
N VAL A 284 -6.79 -6.37 -21.59
CA VAL A 284 -7.54 -7.32 -22.43
C VAL A 284 -8.46 -8.21 -21.59
N GLU A 285 -8.01 -8.69 -20.43
CA GLU A 285 -8.85 -9.48 -19.52
C GLU A 285 -10.00 -8.66 -18.91
N ARG A 286 -9.77 -7.36 -18.66
CA ARG A 286 -10.83 -6.45 -18.21
C ARG A 286 -11.88 -6.23 -19.29
N GLN A 287 -11.45 -6.01 -20.54
CA GLN A 287 -12.34 -5.90 -21.69
C GLN A 287 -13.12 -7.20 -21.92
N ARG A 288 -12.47 -8.35 -21.84
CA ARG A 288 -13.13 -9.67 -21.94
C ARG A 288 -14.20 -9.87 -20.87
N ALA A 289 -13.90 -9.52 -19.61
CA ALA A 289 -14.88 -9.62 -18.53
C ALA A 289 -16.06 -8.65 -18.69
N GLN A 290 -15.83 -7.46 -19.27
CA GLN A 290 -16.88 -6.51 -19.60
C GLN A 290 -17.75 -7.01 -20.77
N LEU A 291 -17.14 -7.57 -21.81
CA LEU A 291 -17.83 -8.19 -22.95
C LEU A 291 -18.65 -9.41 -22.53
N GLU A 292 -18.09 -10.32 -21.71
CA GLU A 292 -18.83 -11.45 -21.16
C GLU A 292 -20.04 -11.01 -20.32
N LYS A 293 -19.94 -9.86 -19.65
CA LYS A 293 -21.04 -9.27 -18.87
C LYS A 293 -22.13 -8.67 -19.77
N LEU A 294 -21.76 -8.00 -20.86
CA LEU A 294 -22.69 -7.41 -21.83
C LEU A 294 -23.38 -8.50 -22.69
N LEU A 295 -22.64 -9.54 -23.08
CA LEU A 295 -23.12 -10.66 -23.88
C LEU A 295 -23.95 -11.69 -23.09
N LYS A 296 -24.01 -11.56 -21.76
CA LYS A 296 -24.81 -12.43 -20.91
C LYS A 296 -26.31 -12.28 -21.15
N ASP A 297 -26.75 -11.05 -21.44
CA ASP A 297 -28.15 -10.71 -21.73
C ASP A 297 -28.19 -9.79 -22.98
N PRO A 298 -28.05 -10.35 -24.20
CA PRO A 298 -27.86 -9.55 -25.42
C PRO A 298 -29.11 -8.76 -25.84
N ALA A 299 -30.28 -9.09 -25.28
CA ALA A 299 -31.53 -8.36 -25.51
C ALA A 299 -31.64 -7.04 -24.71
N LYS A 300 -30.73 -6.81 -23.74
CA LYS A 300 -30.74 -5.59 -22.93
C LYS A 300 -29.94 -4.49 -23.63
N PRO A 301 -30.54 -3.32 -23.94
CA PRO A 301 -29.82 -2.23 -24.59
C PRO A 301 -28.66 -1.73 -23.72
N ALA A 302 -27.50 -1.53 -24.34
CA ALA A 302 -26.31 -1.04 -23.65
C ALA A 302 -26.46 0.46 -23.34
N TYR A 303 -26.37 0.83 -22.06
CA TYR A 303 -26.49 2.21 -21.63
C TYR A 303 -25.17 2.95 -21.81
N VAL A 304 -25.15 3.94 -22.71
CA VAL A 304 -24.07 4.93 -22.82
C VAL A 304 -24.48 6.16 -22.02
N PRO A 305 -23.72 6.56 -20.98
CA PRO A 305 -24.08 7.74 -20.21
C PRO A 305 -23.96 9.00 -21.08
N PRO A 306 -24.94 9.92 -21.03
CA PRO A 306 -24.83 11.21 -21.70
C PRO A 306 -23.64 12.02 -21.15
N PRO A 307 -23.13 13.01 -21.90
CA PRO A 307 -22.01 13.83 -21.46
C PRO A 307 -22.28 14.45 -20.08
N PRO A 308 -21.26 14.55 -19.21
CA PRO A 308 -21.43 15.09 -17.87
C PRO A 308 -21.91 16.53 -17.96
N LYS A 309 -23.09 16.81 -17.38
CA LYS A 309 -23.64 18.17 -17.33
C LYS A 309 -22.77 19.04 -16.45
N GLU A 310 -22.48 20.26 -16.93
CA GLU A 310 -21.78 21.26 -16.13
C GLU A 310 -22.58 21.61 -14.87
N LYS A 311 -21.87 21.89 -13.78
CA LYS A 311 -22.49 22.17 -12.47
C LYS A 311 -23.18 23.54 -12.52
N ALA A 312 -24.48 23.56 -12.80
CA ALA A 312 -25.30 24.77 -12.71
C ALA A 312 -25.87 24.96 -11.31
N LEU A 313 -25.75 26.18 -10.77
CA LEU A 313 -26.46 26.55 -9.54
C LEU A 313 -27.95 26.75 -9.85
N ARG A 314 -28.81 26.39 -8.90
CA ARG A 314 -30.24 26.64 -9.02
C ARG A 314 -30.49 28.14 -9.10
N ALA A 315 -31.18 28.59 -10.15
CA ALA A 315 -31.52 29.99 -10.33
C ALA A 315 -32.27 30.55 -9.08
N PRO A 316 -31.99 31.80 -8.68
CA PRO A 316 -32.77 32.47 -7.65
C PRO A 316 -34.26 32.42 -7.96
N ARG A 317 -35.10 32.28 -6.93
CA ARG A 317 -36.56 32.38 -7.11
C ARG A 317 -36.93 33.83 -7.39
N GLU A 318 -37.74 34.06 -8.41
CA GLU A 318 -38.16 35.39 -8.86
C GLU A 318 -39.01 36.12 -7.81
N MET A 319 -39.96 35.43 -7.18
CA MET A 319 -40.80 35.99 -6.11
C MET A 319 -40.73 35.11 -4.86
N MET A 320 -40.44 35.74 -3.72
CA MET A 320 -40.54 35.10 -2.41
C MET A 320 -41.92 35.42 -1.83
N LYS A 321 -42.75 34.39 -1.62
CA LYS A 321 -44.17 34.58 -1.27
C LYS A 321 -44.39 35.08 0.18
N ASN A 322 -43.45 34.81 1.08
CA ASN A 322 -43.60 35.09 2.51
C ASN A 322 -42.44 35.98 3.00
N VAL A 323 -42.37 37.23 2.53
CA VAL A 323 -41.36 38.20 2.99
C VAL A 323 -41.93 38.99 4.17
N GLN A 324 -41.24 38.96 5.31
CA GLN A 324 -41.58 39.73 6.49
C GLN A 324 -41.35 41.23 6.20
N GLY A 325 -42.20 42.12 6.72
CA GLY A 325 -42.14 43.56 6.42
C GLY A 325 -40.79 44.20 6.76
N SER A 326 -40.40 45.26 6.05
CA SER A 326 -39.06 45.87 6.11
C SER A 326 -38.65 46.43 7.48
N SER A 327 -39.61 46.68 8.37
CA SER A 327 -39.41 47.16 9.74
C SER A 327 -39.57 46.07 10.81
N ALA A 328 -39.83 44.83 10.41
CA ALA A 328 -40.09 43.75 11.34
C ALA A 328 -38.78 43.25 11.97
N GLY A 329 -38.77 43.05 13.28
CA GLY A 329 -37.60 42.60 14.02
C GLY A 329 -37.11 41.21 13.59
N ALA A 330 -35.85 40.89 13.90
CA ALA A 330 -35.24 39.60 13.55
C ALA A 330 -35.97 38.43 14.25
N GLY A 331 -36.74 37.66 13.48
CA GLY A 331 -37.38 36.43 13.94
C GLY A 331 -36.38 35.29 14.11
N SER A 332 -36.76 34.25 14.87
CA SER A 332 -35.90 33.07 15.13
C SER A 332 -35.51 32.29 13.86
N GLY A 333 -36.27 32.42 12.77
CA GLY A 333 -35.99 31.80 11.48
C GLY A 333 -35.04 32.60 10.57
N GLU A 334 -34.85 33.89 10.81
CA GLU A 334 -34.13 34.79 9.90
C GLU A 334 -32.63 34.43 9.81
N PHE A 335 -32.05 33.98 10.91
CA PHE A 335 -30.66 33.50 10.95
C PHE A 335 -30.42 32.33 9.97
N HIS A 336 -31.39 31.41 9.86
CA HIS A 336 -31.27 30.26 8.95
C HIS A 336 -31.47 30.68 7.49
N VAL A 337 -32.34 31.65 7.22
CA VAL A 337 -32.54 32.24 5.88
C VAL A 337 -31.27 32.95 5.41
N TYR A 338 -30.66 33.79 6.27
CA TYR A 338 -29.38 34.44 5.99
C TYR A 338 -28.26 33.42 5.73
N LYS A 339 -28.12 32.39 6.58
CA LYS A 339 -27.11 31.34 6.41
C LYS A 339 -27.25 30.60 5.07
N ALA A 340 -28.49 30.26 4.68
CA ALA A 340 -28.77 29.59 3.41
C ALA A 340 -28.57 30.52 2.20
N SER A 341 -28.87 31.82 2.34
CA SER A 341 -28.60 32.83 1.31
C SER A 341 -27.09 33.04 1.10
N ARG A 342 -26.34 33.24 2.19
CA ARG A 342 -24.89 33.43 2.17
C ARG A 342 -24.14 32.23 1.60
N ARG A 343 -24.59 31.01 1.89
CA ARG A 343 -24.00 29.79 1.32
C ARG A 343 -24.19 29.73 -0.21
N ARG A 344 -25.41 30.02 -0.69
CA ARG A 344 -25.71 30.09 -2.12
C ARG A 344 -24.89 31.17 -2.83
N GLU A 345 -24.72 32.32 -2.19
CA GLU A 345 -23.94 33.42 -2.76
C GLU A 345 -22.44 33.10 -2.82
N TYR A 346 -21.88 32.46 -1.79
CA TYR A 346 -20.49 32.00 -1.85
C TYR A 346 -20.26 30.92 -2.91
N GLU A 347 -21.21 29.99 -3.06
CA GLU A 347 -21.15 28.99 -4.15
C GLU A 347 -21.25 29.67 -5.53
N ARG A 348 -22.07 30.72 -5.67
CA ARG A 348 -22.19 31.51 -6.90
C ARG A 348 -20.92 32.26 -7.25
N LEU A 349 -20.35 32.97 -6.29
CA LEU A 349 -19.09 33.70 -6.47
C LEU A 349 -17.95 32.74 -6.83
N LYS A 350 -17.85 31.61 -6.12
CA LYS A 350 -16.86 30.59 -6.40
C LYS A 350 -16.96 30.02 -7.83
N MET A 351 -18.18 29.70 -8.28
CA MET A 351 -18.38 29.22 -9.65
C MET A 351 -18.05 30.28 -10.71
N MET A 352 -18.31 31.56 -10.42
CA MET A 352 -17.96 32.68 -11.29
C MET A 352 -16.44 32.87 -11.38
N ASP A 353 -15.75 32.82 -10.24
CA ASP A 353 -14.29 32.94 -10.17
C ASP A 353 -13.60 31.76 -10.87
N GLU A 354 -14.07 30.52 -10.63
CA GLU A 354 -13.56 29.31 -11.29
C GLU A 354 -13.77 29.37 -12.81
N LYS A 355 -14.93 29.86 -13.28
CA LYS A 355 -15.20 30.02 -14.71
C LYS A 355 -14.31 31.09 -15.35
N SER A 356 -14.13 32.23 -14.69
CA SER A 356 -13.23 33.30 -15.15
C SER A 356 -11.78 32.80 -15.26
N GLN A 357 -11.31 32.03 -14.28
CA GLN A 357 -9.99 31.39 -14.31
C GLN A 357 -9.86 30.41 -15.46
N GLN A 358 -10.84 29.52 -15.66
CA GLN A 358 -10.83 28.56 -16.77
C GLN A 358 -10.83 29.24 -18.14
N GLU A 359 -11.61 30.31 -18.32
CA GLU A 359 -11.63 31.09 -19.57
C GLU A 359 -10.29 31.80 -19.81
N ALA A 360 -9.67 32.36 -18.77
CA ALA A 360 -8.34 32.95 -18.87
C ALA A 360 -7.28 31.92 -19.26
N GLU A 361 -7.26 30.76 -18.59
CA GLU A 361 -6.33 29.66 -18.89
C GLU A 361 -6.53 29.11 -20.31
N ALA A 362 -7.77 28.97 -20.77
CA ALA A 362 -8.09 28.53 -22.12
C ALA A 362 -7.61 29.54 -23.18
N ASN A 363 -7.87 30.84 -22.97
CA ASN A 363 -7.40 31.90 -23.87
C ASN A 363 -5.86 31.99 -23.91
N GLU A 364 -5.21 31.81 -22.77
CA GLU A 364 -3.75 31.74 -22.70
C GLU A 364 -3.20 30.51 -23.44
N PHE A 365 -3.86 29.36 -23.31
CA PHE A 365 -3.46 28.14 -24.01
C PHE A 365 -3.64 28.28 -25.52
N GLU A 366 -4.76 28.82 -25.98
CA GLU A 366 -5.04 29.05 -27.39
C GLU A 366 -4.07 30.05 -28.03
N SER A 367 -3.77 31.16 -27.33
CA SER A 367 -2.78 32.13 -27.80
C SER A 367 -1.37 31.53 -27.88
N LYS A 368 -0.95 30.73 -26.90
CA LYS A 368 0.33 30.00 -26.94
C LYS A 368 0.37 28.97 -28.07
N LYS A 369 -0.71 28.20 -28.25
CA LYS A 369 -0.84 27.22 -29.34
C LYS A 369 -0.73 27.90 -30.71
N ARG A 370 -1.42 29.02 -30.90
CA ARG A 370 -1.36 29.82 -32.13
C ARG A 370 0.05 30.36 -32.40
N GLN A 371 0.74 30.85 -31.38
CA GLN A 371 2.13 31.29 -31.52
C GLN A 371 3.07 30.14 -31.93
N TRP A 372 2.88 28.94 -31.38
CA TRP A 372 3.67 27.76 -31.79
C TRP A 372 3.37 27.33 -33.22
N GLU A 373 2.09 27.31 -33.61
CA GLU A 373 1.68 27.00 -35.00
C GLU A 373 2.25 28.02 -35.99
N GLU A 374 2.16 29.32 -35.69
CA GLU A 374 2.74 30.39 -36.53
C GLU A 374 4.27 30.28 -36.63
N GLN A 375 4.96 29.93 -35.54
CA GLN A 375 6.40 29.68 -35.57
C GLN A 375 6.77 28.44 -36.39
N ALA A 376 5.99 27.37 -36.27
CA ALA A 376 6.17 26.15 -37.06
C ALA A 376 5.92 26.41 -38.55
N GLU A 377 4.88 27.18 -38.88
CA GLU A 377 4.54 27.57 -40.25
C GLU A 377 5.58 28.54 -40.83
N ALA A 378 6.10 29.49 -40.06
CA ALA A 378 7.18 30.39 -40.49
C ALA A 378 8.48 29.63 -40.78
N LYS A 379 8.83 28.62 -39.97
CA LYS A 379 9.97 27.73 -40.26
C LYS A 379 9.71 26.88 -41.51
N THR A 380 8.50 26.35 -41.65
CA THR A 380 8.11 25.48 -42.77
C THR A 380 8.05 26.24 -44.09
N SER A 381 7.50 27.46 -44.11
CA SER A 381 7.41 28.33 -45.29
C SER A 381 8.79 28.81 -45.74
N LYS A 382 9.68 29.20 -44.81
CA LYS A 382 11.09 29.53 -45.12
C LYS A 382 11.80 28.34 -45.77
N ASN A 383 11.60 27.14 -45.25
CA ASN A 383 12.18 25.92 -45.82
C ASN A 383 11.55 25.55 -47.18
N ARG A 384 10.24 25.73 -47.34
CA ARG A 384 9.52 25.54 -48.61
C ARG A 384 10.02 26.51 -49.68
N ALA A 385 10.20 27.79 -49.35
CA ALA A 385 10.74 28.80 -50.25
C ALA A 385 12.20 28.50 -50.64
N LYS A 386 13.04 28.02 -49.71
CA LYS A 386 14.41 27.55 -50.04
C LYS A 386 14.39 26.37 -51.00
N ARG A 387 13.47 25.40 -50.80
CA ARG A 387 13.31 24.24 -51.70
C ARG A 387 12.81 24.67 -53.08
N GLN A 388 11.86 25.60 -53.17
CA GLN A 388 11.37 26.15 -54.45
C GLN A 388 12.46 26.92 -55.18
N LYS A 389 13.19 27.82 -54.53
CA LYS A 389 14.35 28.50 -55.13
C LYS A 389 15.42 27.53 -55.62
N LYS A 390 15.67 26.44 -54.89
CA LYS A 390 16.58 25.36 -55.34
C LYS A 390 16.01 24.62 -56.56
N LYS A 391 14.71 24.33 -56.57
CA LYS A 391 14.01 23.67 -57.70
C LYS A 391 13.99 24.55 -58.94
N GLU A 392 13.78 25.85 -58.80
CA GLU A 392 13.85 26.84 -59.89
C GLU A 392 15.27 26.99 -60.43
N ARG A 393 16.29 27.07 -59.54
CA ARG A 393 17.70 27.05 -59.96
C ARG A 393 18.11 25.74 -60.65
N ALA A 394 17.54 24.62 -60.24
CA ALA A 394 17.76 23.33 -60.90
C ALA A 394 17.05 23.25 -62.26
N LYS A 395 15.84 23.81 -62.39
CA LYS A 395 15.14 23.96 -63.67
C LYS A 395 15.90 24.88 -64.64
N GLY A 396 16.41 26.02 -64.16
CA GLY A 396 17.20 26.95 -64.97
C GLY A 396 18.57 26.38 -65.40
N LYS A 397 19.13 25.42 -64.66
CA LYS A 397 20.34 24.67 -65.07
C LYS A 397 20.05 23.47 -65.98
N GLY A 398 18.80 23.06 -66.10
CA GLY A 398 18.36 21.98 -67.00
C GLY A 398 17.90 22.49 -68.37
N SER A 399 17.82 23.80 -68.58
CA SER A 399 17.29 24.43 -69.79
C SER A 399 18.30 25.28 -70.56
N GLU A 400 19.60 25.04 -70.38
CA GLU A 400 20.66 25.62 -71.23
C GLU A 400 21.73 24.56 -71.52
N LYS A 401 21.38 23.57 -72.35
CA LYS A 401 22.33 22.87 -73.23
C LYS A 401 21.65 22.18 -74.42
N GLU A 402 21.00 22.99 -75.24
CA GLU A 402 20.75 22.87 -76.68
C GLU A 402 20.47 24.32 -77.08
N GLY A 403 21.01 24.98 -78.09
CA GLY A 403 21.82 24.71 -79.27
C GLY A 403 21.58 25.98 -80.11
N GLY A 404 22.63 26.63 -80.62
CA GLY A 404 22.65 28.09 -80.80
C GLY A 404 22.23 28.67 -82.16
N ALA A 405 22.58 29.97 -82.31
CA ALA A 405 22.55 30.90 -83.47
C ALA A 405 21.32 31.84 -83.56
N GLY A 406 21.41 33.18 -83.68
CA GLY A 406 22.53 34.13 -83.75
C GLY A 406 22.05 35.58 -83.98
N SER A 407 22.93 36.55 -83.67
CA SER A 407 22.90 38.03 -83.95
C SER A 407 22.02 38.92 -83.06
N GLY A 408 22.44 40.05 -82.45
CA GLY A 408 23.71 40.79 -82.38
C GLY A 408 23.44 42.21 -81.81
N SER A 409 24.42 42.77 -81.06
CA SER A 409 24.51 44.15 -80.51
C SER A 409 23.73 44.42 -79.20
N SER A 410 24.25 45.07 -78.13
CA SER A 410 25.56 45.58 -77.74
C SER A 410 25.43 46.16 -76.32
N GLY A 411 26.43 45.94 -75.45
CA GLY A 411 26.81 46.86 -74.36
C GLY A 411 26.02 46.80 -73.06
N ASP A 412 26.61 46.23 -72.02
CA ASP A 412 27.33 47.01 -70.98
C ASP A 412 27.32 46.27 -69.64
N VAL A 413 28.51 46.11 -69.07
CA VAL A 413 28.75 45.56 -67.75
C VAL A 413 29.21 46.74 -66.88
N PRO A 414 28.66 46.90 -65.68
CA PRO A 414 29.55 47.11 -64.55
C PRO A 414 29.16 46.15 -63.42
N ASP A 415 30.06 45.26 -63.03
CA ASP A 415 31.16 45.50 -62.09
C ASP A 415 30.68 45.76 -60.66
N MET A 416 31.31 45.05 -59.73
CA MET A 416 30.93 44.90 -58.33
C MET A 416 31.00 46.24 -57.56
N PRO A 417 30.59 46.26 -56.28
CA PRO A 417 31.68 46.14 -55.31
C PRO A 417 31.38 45.21 -54.15
N LEU A 418 32.38 44.37 -53.87
CA LEU A 418 32.58 43.70 -52.61
C LEU A 418 32.51 44.68 -51.43
N LYS A 419 31.75 44.33 -50.40
CA LYS A 419 32.11 44.66 -49.02
C LYS A 419 32.23 43.36 -48.22
N LYS A 420 33.47 42.87 -48.16
CA LYS A 420 33.96 41.97 -47.10
C LYS A 420 34.00 42.75 -45.77
N ARG A 421 33.98 41.95 -44.69
CA ARG A 421 34.41 42.22 -43.30
C ARG A 421 33.26 42.65 -42.37
N ARG A 422 33.02 42.02 -41.22
CA ARG A 422 33.96 41.30 -40.35
C ARG A 422 33.21 40.33 -39.42
N LEU A 423 33.79 39.15 -39.29
CA LEU A 423 33.60 38.22 -38.18
C LEU A 423 34.18 38.87 -36.91
N VAL A 424 33.42 38.91 -35.82
CA VAL A 424 33.94 39.11 -34.47
C VAL A 424 33.42 37.98 -33.61
N SER A 425 34.35 37.32 -32.92
CA SER A 425 34.22 36.14 -32.05
C SER A 425 34.60 34.84 -32.76
N GLY A 426 35.91 34.67 -32.88
CA GLY A 426 36.58 33.54 -33.50
C GLY A 426 36.35 32.24 -32.74
N LYS A 427 35.55 31.36 -33.35
CA LYS A 427 35.72 29.91 -33.25
C LYS A 427 35.59 29.33 -34.65
N GLU A 428 36.66 28.70 -35.08
CA GLU A 428 36.80 27.96 -36.32
C GLU A 428 35.91 26.71 -36.25
N LEU A 429 34.87 26.64 -37.09
CA LEU A 429 34.01 25.44 -37.18
C LEU A 429 34.73 24.41 -38.04
N VAL A 430 35.66 23.68 -37.41
CA VAL A 430 36.21 22.44 -37.97
C VAL A 430 35.14 21.36 -37.86
N PHE A 431 34.77 20.80 -39.01
CA PHE A 431 33.82 19.70 -39.13
C PHE A 431 34.47 18.43 -38.53
N ARG A 432 34.05 18.00 -37.33
CA ARG A 432 34.48 16.72 -36.74
C ARG A 432 33.61 15.57 -37.24
N ARG A 433 34.28 14.48 -37.61
CA ARG A 433 33.69 13.20 -38.06
C ARG A 433 33.03 12.48 -36.86
N PRO A 434 32.00 11.64 -37.08
CA PRO A 434 31.32 10.92 -36.00
C PRO A 434 32.26 9.92 -35.29
N GLY A 435 32.44 10.03 -33.96
CA GLY A 435 33.02 8.96 -33.13
C GLY A 435 34.08 9.30 -32.06
N GLU A 436 34.00 10.43 -31.33
CA GLU A 436 34.93 10.70 -30.21
C GLU A 436 34.15 11.05 -28.93
N GLU A 437 34.24 10.18 -27.92
CA GLU A 437 33.69 10.34 -26.57
C GLU A 437 34.71 11.03 -25.65
N SER A 438 34.25 12.01 -24.87
CA SER A 438 34.80 12.31 -23.54
C SER A 438 33.76 13.06 -22.70
N ASP A 439 33.55 12.54 -21.50
CA ASP A 439 32.58 12.88 -20.47
C ASP A 439 32.66 14.33 -19.94
N GLU A 440 31.50 14.93 -19.65
CA GLU A 440 31.20 15.68 -18.42
C GLU A 440 29.70 16.11 -18.40
N ASP A 441 28.96 15.44 -17.49
CA ASP A 441 27.75 15.82 -16.73
C ASP A 441 26.37 16.09 -17.39
N ASP A 442 25.55 15.02 -17.34
CA ASP A 442 24.15 14.87 -16.87
C ASP A 442 23.10 16.01 -17.05
N GLU A 443 22.04 15.75 -17.83
CA GLU A 443 20.71 15.35 -17.30
C GLU A 443 19.65 15.14 -18.42
N GLU A 444 18.98 13.99 -18.32
CA GLU A 444 17.60 13.63 -18.73
C GLU A 444 17.16 13.62 -20.22
N VAL A 445 17.06 12.39 -20.77
CA VAL A 445 16.34 12.04 -22.01
C VAL A 445 15.02 11.33 -21.67
N GLY A 446 13.92 11.78 -22.29
CA GLY A 446 12.63 11.09 -22.36
C GLY A 446 12.02 11.19 -23.77
N PRO A 447 11.20 10.22 -24.24
CA PRO A 447 11.46 9.56 -25.52
C PRO A 447 10.61 10.03 -26.71
N ALA A 448 11.19 9.90 -27.91
CA ALA A 448 10.51 9.99 -29.21
C ALA A 448 9.88 8.64 -29.63
N PRO A 449 8.79 8.62 -30.42
CA PRO A 449 8.19 7.40 -30.92
C PRO A 449 8.93 6.86 -32.15
N LEU A 450 9.12 5.53 -32.19
CA LEU A 450 9.65 4.79 -33.33
C LEU A 450 8.51 4.04 -34.02
N ASP A 451 8.28 4.39 -35.29
CA ASP A 451 7.61 3.54 -36.27
C ASP A 451 8.58 2.46 -36.76
N SER A 452 8.09 1.22 -36.84
CA SER A 452 8.72 0.19 -37.66
C SER A 452 7.66 -0.62 -38.40
N SER A 453 7.47 -0.24 -39.66
CA SER A 453 6.84 -1.03 -40.71
C SER A 453 7.76 -2.18 -41.14
N GLY A 454 7.26 -3.41 -41.09
CA GLY A 454 7.85 -4.58 -41.76
C GLY A 454 6.80 -5.29 -42.61
N SER A 455 7.11 -5.54 -43.88
CA SER A 455 6.23 -6.08 -44.91
C SER A 455 6.56 -7.54 -45.32
N PHE A 456 5.49 -8.32 -45.58
CA PHE A 456 5.39 -9.53 -46.45
C PHE A 456 5.88 -10.89 -45.87
N ALA A 457 5.24 -12.07 -46.03
CA ALA A 457 4.22 -12.63 -46.95
C ALA A 457 3.55 -13.92 -46.34
N PRO A 458 2.56 -14.58 -46.99
CA PRO A 458 1.48 -15.36 -46.34
C PRO A 458 1.71 -16.89 -46.30
N PRO A 459 0.82 -17.64 -45.60
CA PRO A 459 0.39 -18.93 -46.11
C PRO A 459 -1.13 -19.04 -46.29
N SER A 460 -1.47 -19.94 -47.20
CA SER A 460 -2.75 -20.27 -47.78
C SER A 460 -3.71 -21.01 -46.85
N ASP A 461 -4.94 -21.12 -47.37
CA ASP A 461 -6.00 -22.07 -47.04
C ASP A 461 -7.02 -21.64 -45.98
N VAL A 462 -8.05 -21.03 -46.54
CA VAL A 462 -9.36 -20.76 -45.99
C VAL A 462 -10.03 -22.10 -45.65
N VAL A 463 -10.26 -22.36 -44.37
CA VAL A 463 -11.34 -23.23 -43.92
C VAL A 463 -12.42 -22.33 -43.34
N THR A 464 -13.47 -22.10 -44.10
CA THR A 464 -14.69 -21.43 -43.65
C THR A 464 -15.33 -22.26 -42.54
N ALA A 465 -15.19 -21.83 -41.29
CA ALA A 465 -16.05 -22.29 -40.21
C ALA A 465 -17.44 -21.67 -40.40
N PRO A 466 -18.54 -22.40 -40.14
CA PRO A 466 -19.89 -21.89 -40.35
C PRO A 466 -20.15 -20.69 -39.43
N VAL A 467 -20.65 -19.60 -40.04
CA VAL A 467 -21.21 -18.46 -39.31
C VAL A 467 -22.41 -18.96 -38.53
N ILE A 468 -22.25 -19.12 -37.23
CA ILE A 468 -23.38 -19.26 -36.31
C ILE A 468 -23.81 -17.81 -36.03
N ASP A 469 -25.05 -17.47 -36.39
CA ASP A 469 -25.63 -16.16 -36.12
C ASP A 469 -25.50 -15.83 -34.63
N ALA A 470 -24.56 -14.93 -34.32
CA ALA A 470 -24.41 -14.38 -32.99
C ALA A 470 -25.51 -13.33 -32.76
N PRO A 471 -26.08 -13.25 -31.55
CA PRO A 471 -27.08 -12.24 -31.23
C PRO A 471 -26.46 -10.85 -31.37
N ARG A 472 -26.97 -10.06 -32.33
CA ARG A 472 -26.53 -8.68 -32.59
C ARG A 472 -27.00 -7.77 -31.46
N ILE A 473 -26.07 -6.97 -30.94
CA ILE A 473 -26.36 -5.91 -29.94
C ILE A 473 -26.96 -4.73 -30.69
N THR A 474 -28.18 -4.35 -30.35
CA THR A 474 -28.83 -3.12 -30.84
C THR A 474 -28.40 -1.95 -29.97
N ILE A 475 -27.69 -0.99 -30.56
CA ILE A 475 -27.33 0.29 -29.92
C ILE A 475 -28.38 1.31 -30.41
N ILE A 476 -29.07 1.94 -29.47
CA ILE A 476 -29.99 3.05 -29.74
C ILE A 476 -29.30 4.31 -29.22
N GLU A 477 -28.98 5.21 -30.13
CA GLU A 477 -28.59 6.59 -29.82
C GLU A 477 -29.90 7.38 -29.69
N ASP A 478 -30.29 7.71 -28.45
CA ASP A 478 -31.36 8.67 -28.21
C ASP A 478 -30.72 10.07 -28.26
N ASP A 479 -31.06 10.86 -29.28
CA ASP A 479 -30.65 12.25 -29.51
C ASP A 479 -30.91 13.18 -28.29
#